data_AF-A0A1D2RMK4-F1
#
_entry.id   AF-A0A1D2RMK4-F1
#
_cell.length_a   1.000
_cell.length_b   1.000
_cell.length_c   1.000
_cell.angle_alpha   90.00
_cell.angle_beta   90.00
_cell.angle_gamma   90.00
#
_symmetry.space_group_name_H-M   'P 1'
#
loop_
_entity.id
_entity.type
_entity.pdbx_description
1 polymer ?
#
loop_
_entity_poly.entity_id
_entity_poly.type
_entity_poly.pdbx_seq_one_letter_code
_entity_poly.pdbx_strand_id
1 'polypeptide(L)'
;MHQGRVLKVNSEDYFDVGKRAVKLRGAERMLDIDYDPDRIAFDWLPDVWAAFGPRGLIALSFFVMSLFAVQVRDKHKSLGFLEITGPPGSGKSTLIEFLWKLMGRAGYEGFDPNKATRAALSRSFVKVSNLPVGLIEGGRDNERGAHGRQFDYNELLVLYNGRSPRAIGKKTGGFETEEPPFLGSIYLMQNERIDAIPAVLERLMSMRIDKSLWSDRSREAALRLESWPMEEVSGTLVHVVRSEADWLSHFFSQFQHHDRAMGKRKEGLTNARPIKCHSQLAAALETLPHLFKTCQPEWIAEAIAEVDRMALDRQQSAGGDHPLVADFWDKVDYLLTIEAHDADEAGNSVNRSRRSENIIAINLPDFESRCRRANIIPPHLDQLKKVLSGSKSRKFLSYRKVNPPNGKPQWCWVFQRPLEAEPFV
;
A
#
# COMPACT_ATOMS: atom_id res chain seq x y z
N MET A 1 4.30 26.03 11.80
CA MET A 1 3.38 26.98 11.13
C MET A 1 2.14 27.15 12.00
N HIS A 2 1.60 28.36 12.10
CA HIS A 2 0.30 28.60 12.74
C HIS A 2 -0.46 29.65 11.93
N GLN A 3 -1.66 29.31 11.44
CA GLN A 3 -2.48 30.21 10.60
C GLN A 3 -1.70 30.82 9.42
N GLY A 4 -0.96 29.99 8.68
CA GLY A 4 -0.16 30.42 7.53
C GLY A 4 1.14 31.18 7.86
N ARG A 5 1.45 31.42 9.14
CA ARG A 5 2.70 32.08 9.57
C ARG A 5 3.78 31.09 10.01
N VAL A 6 5.02 31.37 9.59
CA VAL A 6 6.23 30.67 10.05
C VAL A 6 6.60 31.20 11.43
N LEU A 7 6.68 30.31 12.41
CA LEU A 7 7.11 30.63 13.77
C LEU A 7 8.57 30.19 13.93
N LYS A 8 9.38 31.05 14.52
CA LYS A 8 10.76 30.72 14.92
C LYS A 8 10.77 30.28 16.38
N VAL A 9 11.72 29.41 16.72
CA VAL A 9 11.99 29.03 18.11
C VAL A 9 12.49 30.29 18.84
N ASN A 10 12.00 30.53 20.05
CA ASN A 10 12.44 31.63 20.88
C ASN A 10 13.78 31.31 21.60
N SER A 11 14.28 32.25 22.40
CA SER A 11 15.53 32.09 23.16
C SER A 11 15.49 31.00 24.24
N GLU A 12 14.30 30.48 24.56
CA GLU A 12 14.06 29.48 25.61
C GLU A 12 13.69 28.09 25.04
N ASP A 13 13.98 27.86 23.74
CA ASP A 13 13.76 26.60 23.02
C ASP A 13 12.29 26.12 22.95
N TYR A 14 11.32 27.04 22.87
CA TYR A 14 9.92 26.74 22.53
C TYR A 14 9.33 27.68 21.47
N PHE A 15 8.14 27.33 20.97
CA PHE A 15 7.36 28.13 20.04
C PHE A 15 6.16 28.75 20.76
N ASP A 16 5.94 30.04 20.53
CA ASP A 16 4.73 30.74 20.97
C ASP A 16 3.61 30.59 19.94
N VAL A 17 2.64 29.73 20.26
CA VAL A 17 1.48 29.44 19.39
C VAL A 17 0.23 30.03 20.04
N GLY A 18 -0.06 31.30 19.72
CA GLY A 18 -1.15 32.03 20.34
C GLY A 18 -0.93 32.21 21.84
N LYS A 19 -1.75 31.58 22.68
CA LYS A 19 -1.63 31.61 24.15
C LYS A 19 -0.91 30.38 24.73
N ARG A 20 -0.31 29.52 23.89
CA ARG A 20 0.30 28.26 24.32
C ARG A 20 1.78 28.23 23.92
N ALA A 21 2.63 27.80 24.86
CA ALA A 21 4.01 27.44 24.58
C ALA A 21 4.08 25.99 24.11
N VAL A 22 4.73 25.75 22.97
CA VAL A 22 4.88 24.41 22.38
C VAL A 22 6.36 24.08 22.28
N LYS A 23 6.79 22.98 22.90
CA LYS A 23 8.17 22.49 22.84
C LYS A 23 8.27 21.27 21.92
N LEU A 24 9.39 21.13 21.22
CA LEU A 24 9.69 19.93 20.44
C LEU A 24 9.83 18.71 21.36
N ARG A 25 9.33 17.55 20.90
CA ARG A 25 9.43 16.29 21.65
C ARG A 25 10.86 15.71 21.70
N GLY A 26 11.76 16.21 20.86
CA GLY A 26 13.16 15.82 20.82
C GLY A 26 14.03 16.90 20.18
N ALA A 27 15.34 16.82 20.40
CA ALA A 27 16.32 17.75 19.84
C ALA A 27 16.75 17.40 18.41
N GLU A 28 16.35 16.23 17.90
CA GLU A 28 16.74 15.77 16.57
C GLU A 28 16.09 16.63 15.48
N ARG A 29 16.92 17.34 14.72
CA ARG A 29 16.49 18.10 13.54
C ARG A 29 16.60 17.21 12.31
N MET A 30 15.46 16.68 11.87
CA MET A 30 15.39 15.77 10.73
C MET A 30 15.29 16.48 9.38
N LEU A 31 14.86 17.74 9.37
CA LEU A 31 14.60 18.53 8.18
C LEU A 31 15.48 19.78 8.17
N ASP A 32 16.04 20.08 7.02
CA ASP A 32 16.76 21.30 6.72
C ASP A 32 16.04 22.02 5.57
N ILE A 33 15.49 23.19 5.88
CA ILE A 33 14.53 23.89 5.02
C ILE A 33 15.05 25.28 4.74
N ASP A 34 15.28 25.57 3.46
CA ASP A 34 15.51 26.91 2.95
C ASP A 34 14.22 27.43 2.29
N TYR A 35 13.77 28.61 2.71
CA TYR A 35 12.52 29.20 2.21
C TYR A 35 12.67 30.71 2.03
N ASP A 36 12.67 31.11 0.76
CA ASP A 36 12.54 32.49 0.32
C ASP A 36 11.33 32.58 -0.64
N PRO A 37 10.24 33.29 -0.27
CA PRO A 37 9.04 33.39 -1.09
C PRO A 37 9.28 34.06 -2.44
N ASP A 38 10.34 34.87 -2.58
CA ASP A 38 10.67 35.57 -3.83
C ASP A 38 11.55 34.73 -4.77
N ARG A 39 12.21 33.69 -4.23
CA ARG A 39 13.09 32.78 -4.99
C ARG A 39 12.50 31.40 -5.24
N ILE A 40 11.41 31.05 -4.55
CA ILE A 40 10.82 29.72 -4.68
C ILE A 40 10.35 29.44 -6.11
N ALA A 41 10.80 28.33 -6.67
CA ALA A 41 10.49 27.88 -8.02
C ALA A 41 10.01 26.43 -8.03
N PHE A 42 9.28 26.08 -9.10
CA PHE A 42 8.67 24.75 -9.28
C PHE A 42 9.01 24.15 -10.65
N ASP A 43 10.17 24.51 -11.19
CA ASP A 43 10.66 24.04 -12.50
C ASP A 43 10.99 22.55 -12.50
N TRP A 44 11.12 21.95 -11.31
CA TRP A 44 11.27 20.51 -11.12
C TRP A 44 10.00 19.72 -11.44
N LEU A 45 8.81 20.33 -11.41
CA LEU A 45 7.56 19.61 -11.62
C LEU A 45 7.42 19.06 -13.05
N PRO A 46 7.74 19.84 -14.11
CA PRO A 46 7.89 19.30 -15.46
C PRO A 46 8.84 18.11 -15.57
N ASP A 47 9.93 18.07 -14.79
CA ASP A 47 10.86 16.95 -14.79
C ASP A 47 10.29 15.71 -14.07
N VAL A 48 9.53 15.89 -12.99
CA VAL A 48 8.77 14.80 -12.35
C VAL A 48 7.80 14.18 -13.36
N TRP A 49 7.08 15.00 -14.11
CA TRP A 49 6.19 14.50 -15.17
C TRP A 49 6.96 13.83 -16.30
N ALA A 50 8.03 14.44 -16.80
CA ALA A 50 8.82 13.87 -17.90
C ALA A 50 9.49 12.53 -17.54
N ALA A 51 9.91 12.36 -16.28
CA ALA A 51 10.56 11.14 -15.80
C ALA A 51 9.57 10.03 -15.42
N PHE A 52 8.45 10.37 -14.78
CA PHE A 52 7.56 9.39 -14.12
C PHE A 52 6.09 9.49 -14.53
N GLY A 53 5.71 10.49 -15.31
CA GLY A 53 4.35 10.72 -15.80
C GLY A 53 3.31 10.75 -14.68
N PRO A 54 2.14 10.11 -14.87
CA PRO A 54 1.07 10.00 -13.87
C PRO A 54 1.56 9.53 -12.49
N ARG A 55 2.47 8.55 -12.46
CA ARG A 55 2.96 7.93 -11.22
C ARG A 55 3.82 8.89 -10.39
N GLY A 56 4.55 9.79 -11.05
CA GLY A 56 5.29 10.87 -10.39
C GLY A 56 4.35 11.83 -9.65
N LEU A 57 3.26 12.25 -10.31
CA LEU A 57 2.27 13.15 -9.70
C LEU A 57 1.45 12.48 -8.60
N ILE A 58 1.16 11.18 -8.72
CA ILE A 58 0.51 10.41 -7.66
C ILE A 58 1.38 10.38 -6.40
N ALA A 59 2.69 10.09 -6.54
CA ALA A 59 3.61 10.12 -5.42
C ALA A 59 3.73 11.51 -4.79
N LEU A 60 3.89 12.55 -5.62
CA LEU A 60 3.93 13.94 -5.16
C LEU A 60 2.66 14.32 -4.38
N SER A 61 1.48 13.97 -4.91
CA SER A 61 0.19 14.24 -4.28
C SER A 61 0.04 13.54 -2.94
N PHE A 62 0.54 12.32 -2.82
CA PHE A 62 0.58 11.62 -1.53
C PHE A 62 1.51 12.33 -0.53
N PHE A 63 2.69 12.78 -0.96
CA PHE A 63 3.62 13.53 -0.12
C PHE A 63 3.02 14.87 0.34
N VAL A 64 2.36 15.61 -0.56
CA VAL A 64 1.62 16.83 -0.24
C VAL A 64 0.48 16.54 0.76
N MET A 65 -0.35 15.53 0.50
CA MET A 65 -1.43 15.11 1.40
C MET A 65 -0.90 14.69 2.79
N SER A 66 0.32 14.15 2.85
CA SER A 66 0.95 13.73 4.11
C SER A 66 1.22 14.92 5.05
N LEU A 67 1.44 16.12 4.51
CA LEU A 67 1.58 17.36 5.28
C LEU A 67 0.31 17.78 6.02
N PHE A 68 -0.82 17.13 5.71
CA PHE A 68 -2.12 17.34 6.35
C PHE A 68 -2.72 16.03 6.88
N ALA A 69 -1.90 15.00 7.11
CA ALA A 69 -2.36 13.66 7.50
C ALA A 69 -3.28 13.66 8.74
N VAL A 70 -2.99 14.48 9.74
CA VAL A 70 -3.81 14.62 10.97
C VAL A 70 -5.18 15.20 10.63
N GLN A 71 -5.24 16.27 9.84
CA GLN A 71 -6.48 16.94 9.44
C GLN A 71 -7.34 16.04 8.54
N VAL A 72 -6.71 15.38 7.55
CA VAL A 72 -7.38 14.42 6.66
C VAL A 72 -7.96 13.27 7.48
N ARG A 73 -7.19 12.73 8.43
CA ARG A 73 -7.63 11.63 9.28
C ARG A 73 -8.68 12.06 10.30
N ASP A 74 -8.64 13.28 10.81
CA ASP A 74 -9.70 13.78 11.70
C ASP A 74 -11.06 13.79 10.98
N LYS A 75 -11.11 14.27 9.73
CA LYS A 75 -12.36 14.33 8.96
C LYS A 75 -12.76 12.99 8.34
N HIS A 76 -11.84 12.28 7.70
CA HIS A 76 -12.14 11.04 7.00
C HIS A 76 -12.06 9.80 7.91
N LYS A 77 -11.58 9.94 9.15
CA LYS A 77 -11.31 8.85 10.12
C LYS A 77 -10.26 7.84 9.67
N SER A 78 -9.62 8.07 8.52
CA SER A 78 -8.64 7.16 7.92
C SER A 78 -7.77 7.86 6.87
N LEU A 79 -6.60 7.29 6.58
CA LEU A 79 -5.75 7.68 5.46
C LEU A 79 -5.11 6.42 4.84
N GLY A 80 -5.31 6.22 3.53
CA GLY A 80 -4.77 5.09 2.78
C GLY A 80 -3.24 5.07 2.72
N PHE A 81 -2.66 3.90 2.47
CA PHE A 81 -1.21 3.72 2.37
C PHE A 81 -0.79 3.72 0.90
N LEU A 82 0.25 4.47 0.56
CA LEU A 82 0.80 4.41 -0.80
C LEU A 82 1.74 3.21 -0.92
N GLU A 83 1.58 2.38 -1.94
CA GLU A 83 2.51 1.32 -2.26
C GLU A 83 3.18 1.60 -3.61
N ILE A 84 4.50 1.56 -3.62
CA ILE A 84 5.35 1.79 -4.79
C ILE A 84 6.16 0.52 -5.03
N THR A 85 5.87 -0.15 -6.13
CA THR A 85 6.53 -1.39 -6.55
C THR A 85 7.35 -1.19 -7.81
N GLY A 86 8.26 -2.10 -8.12
CA GLY A 86 9.04 -2.04 -9.36
C GLY A 86 10.39 -2.74 -9.24
N PRO A 87 10.98 -3.22 -10.35
CA PRO A 87 12.27 -3.89 -10.30
C PRO A 87 13.40 -2.95 -9.82
N PRO A 88 14.53 -3.50 -9.37
CA PRO A 88 15.74 -2.70 -9.13
C PRO A 88 16.10 -1.84 -10.34
N GLY A 89 16.53 -0.59 -10.07
CA GLY A 89 16.87 0.37 -11.11
C GLY A 89 15.68 0.92 -11.91
N SER A 90 14.43 0.76 -11.45
CA SER A 90 13.27 1.39 -12.11
C SER A 90 13.07 2.88 -11.80
N GLY A 91 13.89 3.47 -10.91
CA GLY A 91 13.81 4.89 -10.53
C GLY A 91 12.96 5.19 -9.29
N LYS A 92 12.50 4.17 -8.54
CA LYS A 92 11.73 4.36 -7.29
C LYS A 92 12.47 5.24 -6.27
N SER A 93 13.72 4.90 -5.98
CA SER A 93 14.56 5.64 -5.03
C SER A 93 14.80 7.07 -5.52
N THR A 94 15.10 7.26 -6.81
CA THR A 94 15.23 8.60 -7.43
C THR A 94 14.00 9.47 -7.19
N LEU A 95 12.80 8.93 -7.43
CA LEU A 95 11.55 9.66 -7.19
C LEU A 95 11.38 9.99 -5.69
N ILE A 96 11.55 9.00 -4.82
CA ILE A 96 11.27 9.17 -3.38
C ILE A 96 12.29 10.07 -2.70
N GLU A 97 13.58 9.93 -3.01
CA GLU A 97 14.62 10.82 -2.50
C GLU A 97 14.39 12.26 -2.96
N PHE A 98 13.99 12.47 -4.22
CA PHE A 98 13.62 13.80 -4.69
C PHE A 98 12.42 14.37 -3.91
N LEU A 99 11.36 13.59 -3.70
CA LEU A 99 10.21 14.03 -2.90
C LEU A 99 10.58 14.33 -1.44
N TRP A 100 11.59 13.66 -0.88
CA TRP A 100 12.14 14.00 0.43
C TRP A 100 12.98 15.28 0.42
N LYS A 101 13.70 15.59 -0.67
CA LYS A 101 14.35 16.91 -0.84
C LYS A 101 13.32 18.04 -0.77
N LEU A 102 12.13 17.86 -1.35
CA LEU A 102 11.02 18.83 -1.25
C LEU A 102 10.58 19.08 0.20
N MET A 103 10.83 18.14 1.10
CA MET A 103 10.54 18.23 2.53
C MET A 103 11.76 18.66 3.38
N GLY A 104 12.90 18.94 2.75
CA GLY A 104 14.14 19.31 3.43
C GLY A 104 14.94 18.13 3.95
N ARG A 105 14.87 16.96 3.29
CA ARG A 105 15.64 15.78 3.68
C ARG A 105 16.33 15.12 2.49
N ALA A 106 17.66 15.19 2.45
CA ALA A 106 18.45 14.53 1.43
C ALA A 106 18.77 13.07 1.79
N GLY A 107 18.97 12.22 0.76
CA GLY A 107 19.47 10.86 0.91
C GLY A 107 18.60 9.94 1.78
N TYR A 108 17.29 10.15 1.79
CA TYR A 108 16.37 9.35 2.59
C TYR A 108 15.21 8.81 1.75
N GLU A 109 14.95 7.51 1.91
CA GLU A 109 13.86 6.82 1.23
C GLU A 109 12.95 5.99 2.16
N GLY A 110 13.27 5.91 3.45
CA GLY A 110 12.58 5.10 4.43
C GLY A 110 13.54 4.27 5.26
N PHE A 111 12.99 3.30 6.00
CA PHE A 111 13.79 2.35 6.76
C PHE A 111 13.26 0.93 6.59
N ASP A 112 14.15 -0.05 6.75
CA ASP A 112 13.80 -1.47 6.69
C ASP A 112 13.17 -1.91 8.03
N PRO A 113 11.88 -2.28 8.07
CA PRO A 113 11.22 -2.68 9.31
C PRO A 113 11.77 -4.00 9.88
N ASN A 114 12.41 -4.85 9.07
CA ASN A 114 13.01 -6.11 9.50
C ASN A 114 14.32 -5.92 10.27
N LYS A 115 14.97 -4.75 10.13
CA LYS A 115 16.21 -4.40 10.85
C LYS A 115 15.96 -3.75 12.21
N ALA A 116 14.71 -3.52 12.59
CA ALA A 116 14.34 -2.83 13.82
C ALA A 116 13.63 -3.77 14.81
N THR A 117 13.91 -3.62 16.10
CA THR A 117 13.05 -4.23 17.14
C THR A 117 11.65 -3.61 17.08
N ARG A 118 10.62 -4.35 17.51
CA ARG A 118 9.23 -3.84 17.54
C ARG A 118 9.09 -2.51 18.30
N ALA A 119 9.87 -2.32 19.36
CA ALA A 119 9.91 -1.08 20.13
C ALA A 119 10.56 0.07 19.35
N ALA A 120 11.66 -0.19 18.63
CA ALA A 120 12.29 0.81 17.76
C ALA A 120 11.38 1.18 16.58
N LEU A 121 10.74 0.19 15.96
CA LEU A 121 9.77 0.37 14.89
C LEU A 121 8.59 1.26 15.32
N SER A 122 8.00 0.98 16.49
CA SER A 122 6.92 1.79 17.06
C SER A 122 7.35 3.25 17.27
N ARG A 123 8.58 3.48 17.74
CA ARG A 123 9.15 4.84 17.89
C ARG A 123 9.31 5.53 16.56
N SER A 124 9.77 4.84 15.51
CA SER A 124 9.89 5.40 14.17
C SER A 124 8.55 5.89 13.62
N PHE A 125 7.45 5.15 13.87
CA PHE A 125 6.12 5.58 13.43
C PHE A 125 5.61 6.84 14.13
N VAL A 126 5.85 7.00 15.43
CA VAL A 126 5.34 8.15 16.20
C VAL A 126 6.32 9.34 16.25
N LYS A 127 7.46 9.23 15.57
CA LYS A 127 8.53 10.25 15.55
C LYS A 127 8.10 11.54 14.86
N VAL A 128 7.20 11.43 13.89
CA VAL A 128 6.78 12.54 13.04
C VAL A 128 5.27 12.77 13.11
N SER A 129 4.86 14.00 12.81
CA SER A 129 3.47 14.41 12.63
C SER A 129 3.36 15.12 11.29
N ASN A 130 2.31 14.83 10.52
CA ASN A 130 2.10 15.41 9.20
C ASN A 130 3.32 15.26 8.27
N LEU A 131 3.94 14.08 8.28
CA LEU A 131 5.00 13.71 7.36
C LEU A 131 4.81 12.24 6.93
N PRO A 132 5.28 11.88 5.73
CA PRO A 132 5.30 10.50 5.30
C PRO A 132 6.31 9.68 6.10
N VAL A 133 5.96 8.42 6.38
CA VAL A 133 6.85 7.43 6.98
C VAL A 133 7.03 6.27 6.00
N GLY A 134 8.25 6.11 5.51
CA GLY A 134 8.61 5.11 4.50
C GLY A 134 9.06 3.80 5.10
N LEU A 135 8.47 2.69 4.64
CA LEU A 135 8.99 1.34 4.86
C LEU A 135 9.55 0.79 3.55
N ILE A 136 10.83 0.42 3.57
CA ILE A 136 11.51 -0.22 2.44
C ILE A 136 11.73 -1.70 2.74
N GLU A 137 11.70 -2.57 1.72
CA GLU A 137 12.19 -3.96 1.82
C GLU A 137 11.51 -4.89 2.85
N GLY A 138 10.37 -4.48 3.43
CA GLY A 138 9.59 -5.26 4.39
C GLY A 138 9.23 -6.69 3.99
N GLY A 139 9.09 -6.98 2.69
CA GLY A 139 8.68 -8.29 2.17
C GLY A 139 9.81 -9.23 1.75
N ARG A 140 11.09 -8.91 1.99
CA ARG A 140 12.19 -9.84 1.65
C ARG A 140 11.99 -11.18 2.34
N ASP A 141 11.88 -12.26 1.55
CA ASP A 141 12.19 -13.59 2.06
C ASP A 141 13.64 -13.55 2.52
N ASN A 142 13.89 -13.93 3.78
CA ASN A 142 15.24 -14.10 4.29
C ASN A 142 15.87 -15.29 3.55
N GLU A 143 16.39 -15.06 2.35
CA GLU A 143 17.39 -15.94 1.76
C GLU A 143 18.58 -15.95 2.73
N ARG A 144 18.77 -17.12 3.37
CA ARG A 144 19.87 -17.51 4.27
C ARG A 144 19.69 -17.11 5.74
N GLY A 145 19.15 -18.04 6.52
CA GLY A 145 19.63 -18.37 7.87
C GLY A 145 19.38 -17.38 9.02
N ALA A 146 18.83 -16.20 8.77
CA ALA A 146 18.43 -15.28 9.84
C ALA A 146 17.06 -15.69 10.39
N HIS A 147 17.02 -16.23 11.61
CA HIS A 147 15.81 -16.48 12.41
C HIS A 147 14.99 -15.20 12.75
N GLY A 148 15.16 -14.12 12.01
CA GLY A 148 14.40 -12.88 12.17
C GLY A 148 12.98 -13.03 11.64
N ARG A 149 11.99 -12.68 12.47
CA ARG A 149 10.57 -12.64 12.10
C ARG A 149 10.35 -11.53 11.07
N GLN A 150 9.85 -11.89 9.88
CA GLN A 150 9.45 -10.95 8.83
C GLN A 150 8.38 -9.97 9.36
N PHE A 151 8.43 -8.73 8.86
CA PHE A 151 7.48 -7.69 9.22
C PHE A 151 6.06 -8.08 8.81
N ASP A 152 5.13 -7.98 9.75
CA ASP A 152 3.73 -8.30 9.52
C ASP A 152 2.96 -7.03 9.12
N TYR A 153 2.57 -6.94 7.84
CA TYR A 153 1.80 -5.81 7.32
C TYR A 153 0.45 -5.61 8.01
N ASN A 154 -0.08 -6.61 8.74
CA ASN A 154 -1.27 -6.43 9.57
C ASN A 154 -1.07 -5.39 10.67
N GLU A 155 0.18 -5.17 11.12
CA GLU A 155 0.51 -4.13 12.10
C GLU A 155 0.18 -2.73 11.58
N LEU A 156 0.10 -2.52 10.26
CA LEU A 156 -0.27 -1.22 9.68
C LEU A 156 -1.76 -0.89 9.86
N LEU A 157 -2.64 -1.87 10.06
CA LEU A 157 -4.10 -1.64 10.14
C LEU A 157 -4.50 -0.66 11.24
N VAL A 158 -3.75 -0.64 12.35
CA VAL A 158 -3.99 0.31 13.45
C VAL A 158 -3.63 1.75 13.06
N LEU A 159 -2.57 1.91 12.26
CA LEU A 159 -2.07 3.21 11.77
C LEU A 159 -3.00 3.85 10.73
N TYR A 160 -3.78 3.04 10.01
CA TYR A 160 -4.77 3.52 9.03
C TYR A 160 -5.71 4.55 9.66
N ASN A 161 -6.13 4.30 10.91
CA ASN A 161 -7.01 5.17 11.69
C ASN A 161 -6.23 6.09 12.67
N GLY A 162 -4.90 6.14 12.57
CA GLY A 162 -4.04 6.99 13.42
C GLY A 162 -3.92 6.55 14.87
N ARG A 163 -4.32 5.32 15.18
CA ARG A 163 -4.19 4.75 16.52
C ARG A 163 -2.72 4.47 16.83
N SER A 164 -2.41 4.35 18.12
CA SER A 164 -1.05 4.08 18.56
C SER A 164 -0.55 2.72 18.06
N PRO A 165 0.70 2.62 17.56
CA PRO A 165 1.30 1.32 17.23
C PRO A 165 1.54 0.46 18.48
N ARG A 166 1.68 1.08 19.66
CA ARG A 166 2.04 0.39 20.90
C ARG A 166 1.76 1.22 22.16
N ALA A 167 1.24 0.58 23.20
CA ALA A 167 1.21 1.10 24.55
C ALA A 167 2.57 0.97 25.27
N ILE A 168 3.04 2.05 25.87
CA ILE A 168 4.31 2.12 26.61
C ILE A 168 3.99 2.33 28.09
N GLY A 169 4.45 1.45 28.97
CA GLY A 169 4.30 1.65 30.42
C GLY A 169 5.16 2.83 30.90
N LYS A 170 4.57 3.73 31.68
CA LYS A 170 5.27 4.89 32.25
C LYS A 170 6.00 4.45 33.53
N LYS A 171 7.25 4.87 33.72
CA LYS A 171 8.01 4.60 34.95
C LYS A 171 7.57 5.53 36.08
N THR A 172 6.33 5.41 36.54
CA THR A 172 5.75 6.22 37.63
C THR A 172 5.40 5.41 38.88
N GLY A 173 5.76 4.12 38.94
CA GLY A 173 5.41 3.25 40.07
C GLY A 173 3.93 2.83 40.13
N GLY A 174 3.11 3.32 39.19
CA GLY A 174 1.71 2.92 38.99
C GLY A 174 1.46 2.21 37.64
N PHE A 175 0.19 2.01 37.29
CA PHE A 175 -0.25 1.31 36.07
C PHE A 175 -0.49 2.23 34.86
N GLU A 176 0.08 3.44 34.85
CA GLU A 176 -0.11 4.39 33.75
C GLU A 176 0.57 3.92 32.45
N THR A 177 -0.15 3.96 31.34
CA THR A 177 0.36 3.70 29.99
C THR A 177 0.26 4.94 29.11
N GLU A 178 1.26 5.14 28.25
CA GLU A 178 1.28 6.16 27.21
C GLU A 178 1.07 5.49 25.85
N GLU A 179 0.05 5.93 25.12
CA GLU A 179 -0.29 5.45 23.79
C GLU A 179 -0.22 6.61 22.79
N PRO A 180 1.00 7.00 22.36
CA PRO A 180 1.14 8.12 21.44
C PRO A 180 0.46 7.78 20.11
N PRO A 181 -0.45 8.64 19.59
CA PRO A 181 -1.15 8.37 18.35
C PRO A 181 -0.18 8.44 17.15
N PHE A 182 -0.56 7.77 16.06
CA PHE A 182 0.15 7.89 14.79
C PHE A 182 -0.34 9.12 14.04
N LEU A 183 0.57 10.08 13.82
CA LEU A 183 0.26 11.39 13.26
C LEU A 183 0.83 11.57 11.83
N GLY A 184 1.52 10.57 11.27
CA GLY A 184 2.04 10.60 9.91
C GLY A 184 1.12 9.96 8.87
N SER A 185 1.69 9.69 7.69
CA SER A 185 1.15 8.79 6.67
C SER A 185 2.16 7.67 6.39
N ILE A 186 1.77 6.60 5.68
CA ILE A 186 2.66 5.48 5.35
C ILE A 186 2.78 5.34 3.85
N TYR A 187 4.01 5.29 3.34
CA TYR A 187 4.29 4.72 2.04
C TYR A 187 5.19 3.49 2.17
N LEU A 188 5.02 2.55 1.26
CA LEU A 188 5.70 1.27 1.22
C LEU A 188 6.42 1.17 -0.10
N MET A 189 7.75 1.00 -0.07
CA MET A 189 8.55 0.81 -1.28
C MET A 189 9.07 -0.63 -1.30
N GLN A 190 8.67 -1.38 -2.32
CA GLN A 190 9.01 -2.80 -2.48
C GLN A 190 9.45 -3.09 -3.91
N ASN A 191 10.10 -4.23 -4.13
CA ASN A 191 10.37 -4.70 -5.48
C ASN A 191 9.13 -5.34 -6.11
N GLU A 192 8.40 -6.11 -5.30
CA GLU A 192 7.18 -6.82 -5.68
C GLU A 192 5.98 -6.30 -4.87
N ARG A 193 4.78 -6.67 -5.31
CA ARG A 193 3.54 -6.30 -4.61
C ARG A 193 3.47 -6.99 -3.26
N ILE A 194 2.96 -6.27 -2.27
CA ILE A 194 2.66 -6.80 -0.95
C ILE A 194 1.53 -7.82 -1.08
N ASP A 195 1.87 -9.04 -0.67
CA ASP A 195 0.91 -10.10 -0.42
C ASP A 195 0.50 -10.07 1.06
N ALA A 196 -0.78 -9.87 1.31
CA ALA A 196 -1.33 -9.70 2.65
C ALA A 196 -2.81 -10.03 2.68
N ILE A 197 -3.40 -10.08 3.88
CA ILE A 197 -4.84 -10.30 4.01
C ILE A 197 -5.63 -9.19 3.30
N PRO A 198 -6.85 -9.47 2.81
CA PRO A 198 -7.67 -8.48 2.10
C PRO A 198 -7.85 -7.15 2.84
N ALA A 199 -7.93 -7.17 4.17
CA ALA A 199 -8.03 -5.96 4.97
C ALA A 199 -6.83 -5.01 4.79
N VAL A 200 -5.61 -5.55 4.66
CA VAL A 200 -4.42 -4.72 4.37
C VAL A 200 -4.49 -4.26 2.92
N LEU A 201 -4.73 -5.18 1.99
CA LEU A 201 -4.75 -4.89 0.55
C LEU A 201 -5.72 -3.73 0.22
N GLU A 202 -6.97 -3.78 0.68
CA GLU A 202 -7.97 -2.74 0.39
C GLU A 202 -7.58 -1.32 0.86
N ARG A 203 -6.57 -1.18 1.74
CA ARG A 203 -6.05 0.10 2.25
C ARG A 203 -4.82 0.59 1.49
N LEU A 204 -4.27 -0.22 0.58
CA LEU A 204 -3.10 0.09 -0.23
C LEU A 204 -3.52 0.71 -1.56
N MET A 205 -2.92 1.85 -1.89
CA MET A 205 -3.04 2.54 -3.16
C MET A 205 -1.76 2.29 -3.96
N SER A 206 -1.85 1.41 -4.95
CA SER A 206 -0.66 0.75 -5.47
C SER A 206 -0.31 1.15 -6.87
N MET A 207 0.91 1.63 -7.03
CA MET A 207 1.48 1.91 -8.32
C MET A 207 2.76 1.09 -8.53
N ARG A 208 3.01 0.73 -9.78
CA ARG A 208 4.25 0.07 -10.20
C ARG A 208 5.05 1.04 -11.02
N ILE A 209 6.29 1.31 -10.66
CA ILE A 209 7.24 2.05 -11.50
C ILE A 209 8.08 1.02 -12.25
N ASP A 210 7.87 0.96 -13.56
CA ASP A 210 8.56 0.10 -14.49
C ASP A 210 9.31 0.94 -15.55
N LYS A 211 9.89 0.25 -16.54
CA LYS A 211 10.69 0.86 -17.59
C LYS A 211 9.84 1.32 -18.79
N SER A 212 8.51 1.30 -18.70
CA SER A 212 7.64 1.53 -19.87
C SER A 212 7.71 2.96 -20.41
N LEU A 213 8.03 3.92 -19.56
CA LEU A 213 8.17 5.34 -19.90
C LEU A 213 9.61 5.74 -20.26
N TRP A 214 10.52 4.77 -20.35
CA TRP A 214 11.94 5.05 -20.59
C TRP A 214 12.18 5.56 -22.01
N SER A 215 12.68 6.78 -22.05
CA SER A 215 13.17 7.52 -23.21
C SER A 215 14.39 8.35 -22.78
N ASP A 216 15.18 8.85 -23.73
CA ASP A 216 16.31 9.74 -23.42
C ASP A 216 15.86 10.96 -22.61
N ARG A 217 14.73 11.56 -23.00
CA ARG A 217 14.11 12.68 -22.27
C ARG A 217 13.76 12.32 -20.83
N SER A 218 13.14 11.16 -20.58
CA SER A 218 12.77 10.73 -19.22
C SER A 218 14.01 10.45 -18.36
N ARG A 219 15.08 9.92 -18.97
CA ARG A 219 16.34 9.63 -18.29
C ARG A 219 17.04 10.92 -17.89
N GLU A 220 17.12 11.88 -18.79
CA GLU A 220 17.69 13.21 -18.51
C GLU A 220 16.92 13.93 -17.41
N ALA A 221 15.58 13.88 -17.44
CA ALA A 221 14.74 14.43 -16.38
C ALA A 221 15.02 13.75 -15.03
N ALA A 222 15.10 12.42 -14.99
CA ALA A 222 15.42 11.68 -13.76
C ALA A 222 16.82 12.05 -13.21
N LEU A 223 17.82 12.22 -14.08
CA LEU A 223 19.17 12.66 -13.69
C LEU A 223 19.16 14.10 -13.13
N ARG A 224 18.36 15.01 -13.70
CA ARG A 224 18.18 16.36 -13.15
C ARG A 224 17.54 16.34 -11.77
N LEU A 225 16.53 15.50 -11.55
CA LEU A 225 15.90 15.35 -10.23
C LEU A 225 16.89 14.79 -9.19
N GLU A 226 17.72 13.82 -9.58
CA GLU A 226 18.75 13.23 -8.73
C GLU A 226 19.79 14.27 -8.29
N SER A 227 20.24 15.12 -9.21
CA SER A 227 21.25 16.15 -8.92
C SER A 227 20.68 17.47 -8.39
N TRP A 228 19.35 17.65 -8.38
CA TRP A 228 18.73 18.90 -7.95
C TRP A 228 19.15 19.27 -6.51
N PRO A 229 19.68 20.48 -6.26
CA PRO A 229 20.05 20.93 -4.92
C PRO A 229 18.84 20.94 -3.98
N MET A 230 19.02 20.47 -2.74
CA MET A 230 17.91 20.38 -1.78
C MET A 230 17.47 21.77 -1.32
N GLU A 231 18.42 22.66 -1.10
CA GLU A 231 18.27 24.07 -0.75
C GLU A 231 17.34 24.82 -1.71
N GLU A 232 17.35 24.49 -3.00
CA GLU A 232 16.48 25.15 -3.99
C GLU A 232 15.02 24.67 -3.94
N VAL A 233 14.76 23.47 -3.41
CA VAL A 233 13.43 22.83 -3.48
C VAL A 233 12.77 22.58 -2.12
N SER A 234 13.54 22.59 -1.03
CA SER A 234 13.07 22.31 0.34
C SER A 234 12.02 23.32 0.85
N GLY A 235 12.01 24.53 0.29
CA GLY A 235 10.99 25.55 0.53
C GLY A 235 9.57 25.13 0.10
N THR A 236 9.46 24.09 -0.74
CA THR A 236 8.17 23.51 -1.18
C THR A 236 7.30 23.11 0.02
N LEU A 237 7.88 22.53 1.07
CA LEU A 237 7.13 22.18 2.29
C LEU A 237 6.46 23.40 2.90
N VAL A 238 7.20 24.51 3.05
CA VAL A 238 6.66 25.74 3.64
C VAL A 238 5.57 26.32 2.74
N HIS A 239 5.81 26.36 1.43
CA HIS A 239 4.82 26.81 0.44
C HIS A 239 3.49 26.05 0.54
N VAL A 240 3.54 24.73 0.60
CA VAL A 240 2.33 23.89 0.72
C VAL A 240 1.62 24.13 2.05
N VAL A 241 2.35 24.11 3.17
CA VAL A 241 1.74 24.27 4.51
C VAL A 241 1.16 25.69 4.71
N ARG A 242 1.70 26.72 4.04
CA ARG A 242 1.11 28.07 4.06
C ARG A 242 -0.30 28.11 3.47
N SER A 243 -0.60 27.23 2.53
CA SER A 243 -1.90 27.13 1.85
C SER A 243 -2.88 26.22 2.58
N GLU A 244 -2.64 25.86 3.85
CA GLU A 244 -3.42 24.87 4.61
C GLU A 244 -4.94 25.06 4.50
N ALA A 245 -5.44 26.27 4.74
CA ALA A 245 -6.88 26.52 4.76
C ALA A 245 -7.53 26.28 3.38
N ASP A 246 -6.94 26.85 2.33
CA ASP A 246 -7.44 26.74 0.96
C ASP A 246 -7.28 25.31 0.44
N TRP A 247 -6.14 24.68 0.73
CA TRP A 247 -5.85 23.30 0.35
C TRP A 247 -6.84 22.33 0.98
N LEU A 248 -7.09 22.43 2.29
CA LEU A 248 -8.03 21.55 2.99
C LEU A 248 -9.46 21.75 2.48
N SER A 249 -9.88 22.99 2.25
CA SER A 249 -11.21 23.31 1.70
C SER A 249 -11.41 22.62 0.35
N HIS A 250 -10.47 22.83 -0.58
CA HIS A 250 -10.51 22.24 -1.92
C HIS A 250 -10.42 20.72 -1.88
N PHE A 251 -9.44 20.17 -1.15
CA PHE A 251 -9.26 18.73 -0.98
C PHE A 251 -10.53 18.03 -0.50
N PHE A 252 -11.19 18.58 0.53
CA PHE A 252 -12.41 17.95 1.06
C PHE A 252 -13.60 18.07 0.12
N SER A 253 -13.70 19.16 -0.66
CA SER A 253 -14.71 19.29 -1.73
C SER A 253 -14.48 18.23 -2.81
N GLN A 254 -13.27 18.14 -3.34
CA GLN A 254 -12.92 17.20 -4.39
C GLN A 254 -13.01 15.74 -3.93
N PHE A 255 -12.67 15.45 -2.68
CA PHE A 255 -12.87 14.12 -2.11
C PHE A 255 -14.34 13.68 -2.17
N GLN A 256 -15.29 14.55 -1.81
CA GLN A 256 -16.71 14.23 -1.88
C GLN A 256 -17.18 13.96 -3.32
N HIS A 257 -16.62 14.70 -4.28
CA HIS A 257 -16.88 14.45 -5.70
C HIS A 257 -16.39 13.06 -6.11
N HIS A 258 -15.11 12.75 -5.87
CA HIS A 258 -14.49 11.49 -6.28
C HIS A 258 -15.10 10.27 -5.57
N ASP A 259 -15.35 10.35 -4.27
CA ASP A 259 -15.93 9.24 -3.48
C ASP A 259 -17.32 8.82 -4.01
N ARG A 260 -18.10 9.77 -4.55
CA ARG A 260 -19.41 9.51 -5.17
C ARG A 260 -19.35 9.10 -6.63
N ALA A 261 -18.33 9.57 -7.36
CA ALA A 261 -18.26 9.45 -8.82
C ALA A 261 -17.36 8.29 -9.29
N MET A 262 -16.33 7.92 -8.53
CA MET A 262 -15.29 6.97 -8.95
C MET A 262 -15.86 5.61 -9.35
N GLY A 263 -16.75 5.01 -8.54
CA GLY A 263 -17.41 3.75 -8.89
C GLY A 263 -18.32 3.83 -10.12
N LYS A 264 -18.78 5.03 -10.50
CA LYS A 264 -19.55 5.27 -11.74
C LYS A 264 -18.65 5.51 -12.94
N ARG A 265 -17.49 6.15 -12.73
CA ARG A 265 -16.47 6.42 -13.75
C ARG A 265 -15.69 5.16 -14.13
N LYS A 266 -15.53 4.23 -13.20
CA LYS A 266 -14.78 2.98 -13.40
C LYS A 266 -15.68 1.75 -13.24
N GLU A 267 -16.04 1.16 -14.38
CA GLU A 267 -16.85 -0.05 -14.41
C GLU A 267 -16.24 -1.18 -13.57
N GLY A 268 -17.09 -1.89 -12.83
CA GLY A 268 -16.69 -2.99 -11.95
C GLY A 268 -16.17 -2.56 -10.57
N LEU A 269 -15.86 -1.28 -10.34
CA LEU A 269 -15.39 -0.79 -9.03
C LEU A 269 -16.57 -0.51 -8.09
N THR A 270 -16.69 -1.28 -7.02
CA THR A 270 -17.82 -1.26 -6.07
C THR A 270 -17.41 -1.27 -4.60
N ASN A 271 -16.18 -1.69 -4.29
CA ASN A 271 -15.68 -1.79 -2.93
C ASN A 271 -15.40 -0.39 -2.37
N ALA A 272 -16.16 -0.02 -1.33
CA ALA A 272 -16.10 1.29 -0.71
C ALA A 272 -14.70 1.64 -0.17
N ARG A 273 -13.89 0.65 0.26
CA ARG A 273 -12.60 0.93 0.88
C ARG A 273 -11.53 1.32 -0.14
N PRO A 274 -11.29 0.56 -1.24
CA PRO A 274 -10.49 1.04 -2.37
C PRO A 274 -10.98 2.37 -2.92
N ILE A 275 -12.30 2.55 -3.13
CA ILE A 275 -12.87 3.82 -3.59
C ILE A 275 -12.46 4.98 -2.67
N LYS A 276 -12.66 4.82 -1.36
CA LYS A 276 -12.34 5.88 -0.39
C LYS A 276 -10.86 6.23 -0.40
N CYS A 277 -9.97 5.24 -0.36
CA CYS A 277 -8.53 5.47 -0.35
C CYS A 277 -8.10 6.21 -1.63
N HIS A 278 -8.49 5.71 -2.79
CA HIS A 278 -8.10 6.31 -4.07
C HIS A 278 -8.77 7.67 -4.30
N SER A 279 -9.97 7.91 -3.75
CA SER A 279 -10.59 9.23 -3.76
C SER A 279 -9.81 10.27 -2.96
N GLN A 280 -9.08 9.85 -1.91
CA GLN A 280 -8.14 10.75 -1.21
C GLN A 280 -6.98 11.15 -2.13
N LEU A 281 -6.41 10.21 -2.89
CA LEU A 281 -5.35 10.53 -3.87
C LEU A 281 -5.86 11.40 -5.01
N ALA A 282 -7.03 11.10 -5.56
CA ALA A 282 -7.65 11.87 -6.62
C ALA A 282 -7.91 13.33 -6.20
N ALA A 283 -8.44 13.53 -4.99
CA ALA A 283 -8.62 14.86 -4.44
C ALA A 283 -7.28 15.58 -4.21
N ALA A 284 -6.24 14.88 -3.75
CA ALA A 284 -4.91 15.47 -3.58
C ALA A 284 -4.29 15.87 -4.93
N LEU A 285 -4.47 15.07 -5.99
CA LEU A 285 -3.99 15.39 -7.35
C LEU A 285 -4.60 16.71 -7.86
N GLU A 286 -5.90 16.90 -7.70
CA GLU A 286 -6.58 18.12 -8.15
C GLU A 286 -6.23 19.36 -7.33
N THR A 287 -5.47 19.23 -6.23
CA THR A 287 -4.90 20.38 -5.51
C THR A 287 -3.59 20.89 -6.12
N LEU A 288 -2.88 20.05 -6.90
CA LEU A 288 -1.56 20.39 -7.42
C LEU A 288 -1.55 21.66 -8.30
N PRO A 289 -2.52 21.90 -9.20
CA PRO A 289 -2.53 23.13 -10.01
C PRO A 289 -2.69 24.41 -9.19
N HIS A 290 -3.31 24.33 -8.00
CA HIS A 290 -3.43 25.46 -7.08
C HIS A 290 -2.13 25.74 -6.32
N LEU A 291 -1.29 24.72 -6.15
CA LEU A 291 0.00 24.83 -5.48
C LEU A 291 1.14 25.18 -6.45
N PHE A 292 1.11 24.62 -7.66
CA PHE A 292 2.22 24.66 -8.61
C PHE A 292 1.75 25.15 -9.97
N LYS A 293 2.14 26.38 -10.32
CA LYS A 293 1.71 27.04 -11.58
C LYS A 293 2.16 26.31 -12.85
N THR A 294 3.23 25.52 -12.78
CA THR A 294 3.77 24.73 -13.90
C THR A 294 2.98 23.44 -14.15
N CYS A 295 2.03 23.08 -13.27
CA CYS A 295 1.21 21.89 -13.38
C CYS A 295 0.15 22.05 -14.48
N GLN A 296 0.11 21.12 -15.43
CA GLN A 296 -0.84 21.17 -16.55
C GLN A 296 -2.13 20.40 -16.23
N PRO A 297 -3.32 20.88 -16.64
CA PRO A 297 -4.59 20.19 -16.43
C PRO A 297 -4.63 18.78 -17.03
N GLU A 298 -3.98 18.56 -18.19
CA GLU A 298 -3.93 17.27 -18.88
C GLU A 298 -3.19 16.23 -18.04
N TRP A 299 -2.12 16.64 -17.35
CA TRP A 299 -1.36 15.77 -16.47
C TRP A 299 -2.20 15.28 -15.30
N ILE A 300 -3.06 16.15 -14.76
CA ILE A 300 -4.01 15.80 -13.71
C ILE A 300 -5.04 14.80 -14.23
N ALA A 301 -5.63 15.05 -15.41
CA ALA A 301 -6.60 14.13 -15.99
C ALA A 301 -6.02 12.72 -16.21
N GLU A 302 -4.81 12.61 -16.73
CA GLU A 302 -4.11 11.33 -16.90
C GLU A 302 -3.79 10.65 -15.56
N ALA A 303 -3.37 11.43 -14.55
CA ALA A 303 -3.12 10.91 -13.22
C ALA A 303 -4.39 10.41 -12.51
N ILE A 304 -5.52 11.10 -12.66
CA ILE A 304 -6.82 10.65 -12.17
C ILE A 304 -7.22 9.32 -12.83
N ALA A 305 -7.02 9.19 -14.15
CA ALA A 305 -7.31 7.95 -14.86
C ALA A 305 -6.39 6.79 -14.44
N GLU A 306 -5.14 7.05 -14.06
CA GLU A 306 -4.26 6.07 -13.41
C GLU A 306 -4.77 5.69 -12.01
N VAL A 307 -5.19 6.65 -11.19
CA VAL A 307 -5.77 6.38 -9.85
C VAL A 307 -7.04 5.52 -9.93
N ASP A 308 -7.93 5.77 -10.88
CA ASP A 308 -9.12 4.95 -11.11
C ASP A 308 -8.75 3.50 -11.51
N ARG A 309 -7.68 3.33 -12.30
CA ARG A 309 -7.11 2.01 -12.63
C ARG A 309 -6.54 1.32 -11.40
N MET A 310 -5.78 2.04 -10.57
CA MET A 310 -5.22 1.53 -9.31
C MET A 310 -6.34 1.06 -8.36
N ALA A 311 -7.46 1.78 -8.29
CA ALA A 311 -8.59 1.42 -7.42
C ALA A 311 -9.24 0.09 -7.84
N LEU A 312 -9.49 -0.09 -9.14
CA LEU A 312 -10.06 -1.33 -9.67
C LEU A 312 -9.10 -2.51 -9.52
N ASP A 313 -7.84 -2.32 -9.92
CA ASP A 313 -6.79 -3.32 -9.76
C ASP A 313 -6.66 -3.75 -8.28
N ARG A 314 -6.75 -2.79 -7.35
CA ARG A 314 -6.70 -3.12 -5.94
C ARG A 314 -7.93 -3.91 -5.48
N GLN A 315 -9.13 -3.55 -5.91
CA GLN A 315 -10.32 -4.33 -5.59
C GLN A 315 -10.20 -5.77 -6.11
N GLN A 316 -9.72 -5.95 -7.34
CA GLN A 316 -9.54 -7.27 -7.96
C GLN A 316 -8.48 -8.09 -7.20
N SER A 317 -7.35 -7.46 -6.89
CA SER A 317 -6.26 -8.10 -6.14
C SER A 317 -6.65 -8.43 -4.69
N ALA A 318 -7.45 -7.59 -4.04
CA ALA A 318 -7.99 -7.87 -2.70
C ALA A 318 -9.10 -8.92 -2.74
N GLY A 319 -9.80 -9.05 -3.88
CA GLY A 319 -10.87 -10.00 -4.13
C GLY A 319 -10.42 -11.39 -4.57
N GLY A 320 -9.18 -11.53 -5.06
CA GLY A 320 -8.59 -12.79 -5.52
C GLY A 320 -8.12 -13.71 -4.38
N ASP A 321 -7.74 -14.93 -4.77
CA ASP A 321 -7.09 -15.90 -3.89
C ASP A 321 -5.65 -15.48 -3.60
N HIS A 322 -5.17 -15.80 -2.40
CA HIS A 322 -3.74 -15.70 -2.07
C HIS A 322 -2.91 -16.44 -3.13
N PRO A 323 -1.73 -15.97 -3.57
CA PRO A 323 -0.90 -16.60 -4.60
C PRO A 323 -0.70 -18.12 -4.41
N LEU A 324 -0.34 -18.58 -3.21
CA LEU A 324 -0.28 -20.02 -2.89
C LEU A 324 -1.60 -20.78 -3.11
N VAL A 325 -2.75 -20.14 -2.87
CA VAL A 325 -4.07 -20.73 -3.10
C VAL A 325 -4.42 -20.72 -4.59
N ALA A 326 -4.05 -19.67 -5.32
CA ALA A 326 -4.17 -19.63 -6.78
C ALA A 326 -3.31 -20.72 -7.43
N ASP A 327 -2.03 -20.83 -7.07
CA ASP A 327 -1.10 -21.87 -7.53
C ASP A 327 -1.59 -23.28 -7.18
N PHE A 328 -2.17 -23.47 -5.99
CA PHE A 328 -2.84 -24.71 -5.62
C PHE A 328 -3.98 -25.04 -6.57
N TRP A 329 -4.83 -24.07 -6.89
CA TRP A 329 -5.97 -24.28 -7.77
C TRP A 329 -5.58 -24.52 -9.23
N ASP A 330 -4.60 -23.79 -9.76
CA ASP A 330 -4.06 -24.02 -11.10
C ASP A 330 -3.56 -25.47 -11.26
N LYS A 331 -2.91 -26.00 -10.21
CA LYS A 331 -2.43 -27.39 -10.19
C LYS A 331 -3.56 -28.40 -10.03
N VAL A 332 -4.58 -28.11 -9.23
CA VAL A 332 -5.77 -28.95 -9.13
C VAL A 332 -6.48 -29.01 -10.48
N ASP A 333 -6.66 -27.88 -11.13
CA ASP A 333 -7.32 -27.79 -12.45
C ASP A 333 -6.51 -28.53 -13.51
N TYR A 334 -5.18 -28.36 -13.53
CA TYR A 334 -4.33 -29.14 -14.41
C TYR A 334 -4.47 -30.66 -14.17
N LEU A 335 -4.44 -31.10 -12.90
CA LEU A 335 -4.64 -32.52 -12.58
C LEU A 335 -6.01 -33.03 -13.04
N LEU A 336 -7.07 -32.23 -12.91
CA LEU A 336 -8.41 -32.59 -13.39
C LEU A 336 -8.47 -32.72 -14.92
N THR A 337 -7.70 -31.91 -15.68
CA THR A 337 -7.69 -31.97 -17.14
C THR A 337 -6.97 -33.19 -17.71
N ILE A 338 -6.00 -33.75 -16.98
CA ILE A 338 -5.23 -34.95 -17.41
C ILE A 338 -5.79 -36.26 -16.87
N GLU A 339 -6.82 -36.20 -16.02
CA GLU A 339 -7.46 -37.40 -15.46
C GLU A 339 -8.27 -38.15 -16.52
N ALA A 340 -8.40 -39.48 -16.34
CA ALA A 340 -9.24 -40.30 -17.20
C ALA A 340 -10.71 -39.88 -17.07
N HIS A 341 -11.49 -40.03 -18.16
CA HIS A 341 -12.89 -39.58 -18.21
C HIS A 341 -13.79 -40.27 -17.15
N ASP A 342 -13.42 -41.46 -16.69
CA ASP A 342 -14.11 -42.23 -15.65
C ASP A 342 -13.48 -42.08 -14.25
N ALA A 343 -12.51 -41.17 -14.07
CA ALA A 343 -11.76 -41.05 -12.83
C ALA A 343 -12.63 -40.66 -11.62
N ASP A 344 -13.68 -39.87 -11.83
CA ASP A 344 -14.66 -39.53 -10.79
C ASP A 344 -15.41 -40.79 -10.33
N GLU A 345 -15.98 -41.57 -11.26
CA GLU A 345 -16.74 -42.81 -10.96
C GLU A 345 -15.86 -43.91 -10.36
N ALA A 346 -14.63 -44.04 -10.87
CA ALA A 346 -13.64 -44.98 -10.38
C ALA A 346 -13.07 -44.61 -9.00
N GLY A 347 -13.35 -43.40 -8.49
CA GLY A 347 -12.79 -42.92 -7.22
C GLY A 347 -11.32 -42.50 -7.29
N ASN A 348 -10.81 -42.35 -8.51
CA ASN A 348 -9.42 -42.01 -8.79
C ASN A 348 -9.22 -40.53 -9.16
N SER A 349 -10.24 -39.68 -9.09
CA SER A 349 -10.04 -38.24 -9.26
C SER A 349 -9.35 -37.60 -8.05
N VAL A 350 -8.61 -36.51 -8.29
CA VAL A 350 -8.12 -35.56 -7.28
C VAL A 350 -9.27 -34.91 -6.52
N ASN A 351 -10.44 -34.75 -7.15
CA ASN A 351 -11.68 -34.42 -6.47
C ASN A 351 -12.24 -35.66 -5.76
N ARG A 352 -12.24 -35.63 -4.42
CA ARG A 352 -12.69 -36.75 -3.57
C ARG A 352 -14.20 -36.69 -3.27
N SER A 353 -14.94 -35.78 -3.89
CA SER A 353 -16.38 -35.60 -3.67
C SER A 353 -17.21 -36.57 -4.51
N ARG A 354 -18.25 -37.17 -3.92
CA ARG A 354 -19.32 -37.89 -4.65
C ARG A 354 -20.36 -36.97 -5.29
N ARG A 355 -20.40 -35.70 -4.87
CA ARG A 355 -21.29 -34.66 -5.40
C ARG A 355 -20.43 -33.68 -6.19
N SER A 356 -19.74 -34.19 -7.21
CA SER A 356 -18.75 -33.42 -7.96
C SER A 356 -19.40 -32.26 -8.70
N GLU A 357 -20.71 -32.31 -8.98
CA GLU A 357 -21.49 -31.18 -9.51
C GLU A 357 -21.50 -29.93 -8.60
N ASN A 358 -21.40 -30.08 -7.27
CA ASN A 358 -21.64 -28.96 -6.34
C ASN A 358 -20.43 -28.59 -5.47
N ILE A 359 -19.58 -29.58 -5.16
CA ILE A 359 -18.46 -29.39 -4.24
C ILE A 359 -17.20 -30.09 -4.74
N ILE A 360 -16.07 -29.51 -4.41
CA ILE A 360 -14.73 -30.06 -4.65
C ILE A 360 -14.13 -30.42 -3.30
N ALA A 361 -13.68 -31.66 -3.11
CA ALA A 361 -13.07 -32.13 -1.87
C ALA A 361 -11.64 -32.59 -2.11
N ILE A 362 -10.65 -31.90 -1.55
CA ILE A 362 -9.23 -32.21 -1.79
C ILE A 362 -8.58 -32.76 -0.52
N ASN A 363 -7.94 -33.92 -0.64
CA ASN A 363 -7.03 -34.44 0.37
C ASN A 363 -5.61 -33.96 0.05
N LEU A 364 -5.01 -33.12 0.91
CA LEU A 364 -3.73 -32.46 0.60
C LEU A 364 -2.54 -33.44 0.44
N PRO A 365 -2.37 -34.48 1.28
CA PRO A 365 -1.33 -35.49 1.06
C PRO A 365 -1.47 -36.22 -0.29
N ASP A 366 -2.68 -36.61 -0.66
CA ASP A 366 -2.96 -37.25 -1.95
C ASP A 366 -2.72 -36.30 -3.13
N PHE A 367 -3.15 -35.05 -3.02
CA PHE A 367 -2.87 -34.00 -4.00
C PHE A 367 -1.35 -33.84 -4.23
N GLU A 368 -0.56 -33.77 -3.16
CA GLU A 368 0.90 -33.67 -3.28
C GLU A 368 1.52 -34.90 -3.99
N SER A 369 1.03 -36.10 -3.66
CA SER A 369 1.45 -37.34 -4.34
C SER A 369 1.09 -37.32 -5.83
N ARG A 370 -0.08 -36.79 -6.20
CA ARG A 370 -0.52 -36.64 -7.60
C ARG A 370 0.32 -35.62 -8.36
N CYS A 371 0.62 -34.46 -7.78
CA CYS A 371 1.53 -33.49 -8.37
C CYS A 371 2.88 -34.13 -8.71
N ARG A 372 3.49 -34.85 -7.74
CA ARG A 372 4.77 -35.53 -7.96
C ARG A 372 4.71 -36.56 -9.10
N ARG A 373 3.62 -37.35 -9.18
CA ARG A 373 3.42 -38.33 -10.26
C ARG A 373 3.25 -37.68 -11.64
N ALA A 374 2.65 -36.50 -11.69
CA ALA A 374 2.50 -35.71 -12.90
C ALA A 374 3.73 -34.82 -13.20
N ASN A 375 4.84 -34.98 -12.48
CA ASN A 375 6.04 -34.14 -12.58
C ASN A 375 5.80 -32.63 -12.34
N ILE A 376 4.81 -32.30 -11.51
CA ILE A 376 4.48 -30.95 -11.08
C ILE A 376 5.09 -30.72 -9.69
N ILE A 377 5.75 -29.58 -9.49
CA ILE A 377 6.28 -29.19 -8.18
C ILE A 377 5.10 -28.82 -7.26
N PRO A 378 4.82 -29.57 -6.18
CA PRO A 378 3.72 -29.25 -5.29
C PRO A 378 4.00 -27.96 -4.50
N PRO A 379 2.97 -27.17 -4.15
CA PRO A 379 3.12 -26.03 -3.26
C PRO A 379 3.50 -26.48 -1.84
N HIS A 380 4.12 -25.58 -1.06
CA HIS A 380 4.51 -25.88 0.32
C HIS A 380 3.28 -26.06 1.22
N LEU A 381 2.91 -27.33 1.51
CA LEU A 381 1.63 -27.66 2.14
C LEU A 381 1.38 -26.99 3.49
N ASP A 382 2.41 -26.79 4.32
CA ASP A 382 2.23 -26.17 5.64
C ASP A 382 2.03 -24.66 5.57
N GLN A 383 2.48 -24.01 4.50
CA GLN A 383 2.15 -22.61 4.23
C GLN A 383 0.75 -22.53 3.61
N LEU A 384 0.45 -23.42 2.66
CA LEU A 384 -0.86 -23.51 2.02
C LEU A 384 -1.99 -23.66 3.04
N LYS A 385 -1.89 -24.59 4.01
CA LYS A 385 -2.93 -24.80 5.05
C LYS A 385 -3.29 -23.54 5.83
N LYS A 386 -2.36 -22.59 6.01
CA LYS A 386 -2.60 -21.34 6.75
C LYS A 386 -3.50 -20.36 5.98
N VAL A 387 -3.47 -20.43 4.65
CA VAL A 387 -4.15 -19.49 3.75
C VAL A 387 -5.33 -20.12 3.00
N LEU A 388 -5.39 -21.46 2.95
CA LEU A 388 -6.36 -22.23 2.16
C LEU A 388 -7.82 -22.02 2.57
N SER A 389 -8.10 -21.78 3.86
CA SER A 389 -9.45 -21.43 4.33
C SER A 389 -9.94 -20.08 3.79
N GLY A 390 -9.01 -19.24 3.30
CA GLY A 390 -9.30 -17.95 2.68
C GLY A 390 -9.58 -18.02 1.18
N SER A 391 -9.71 -19.21 0.58
CA SER A 391 -10.04 -19.33 -0.85
C SER A 391 -11.42 -18.76 -1.15
N LYS A 392 -11.45 -17.87 -2.13
CA LYS A 392 -12.56 -17.13 -2.70
C LYS A 392 -12.92 -17.63 -4.10
N SER A 393 -11.94 -18.01 -4.93
CA SER A 393 -12.19 -18.58 -6.27
C SER A 393 -13.07 -19.82 -6.19
N ARG A 394 -12.83 -20.65 -5.16
CA ARG A 394 -13.67 -21.77 -4.75
C ARG A 394 -13.88 -21.65 -3.25
N LYS A 395 -15.05 -21.14 -2.86
CA LYS A 395 -15.35 -20.81 -1.47
C LYS A 395 -15.10 -22.02 -0.55
N PHE A 396 -14.21 -21.86 0.43
CA PHE A 396 -14.00 -22.88 1.45
C PHE A 396 -15.27 -23.09 2.30
N LEU A 397 -15.71 -24.35 2.41
CA LEU A 397 -16.91 -24.73 3.15
C LEU A 397 -16.56 -25.31 4.52
N SER A 398 -15.67 -26.31 4.55
CA SER A 398 -15.27 -26.98 5.80
C SER A 398 -14.09 -27.91 5.60
N TYR A 399 -13.41 -28.25 6.70
CA TYR A 399 -12.49 -29.38 6.77
C TYR A 399 -13.21 -30.54 7.45
N ARG A 400 -13.51 -31.62 6.70
CA ARG A 400 -14.33 -32.75 7.20
C ARG A 400 -13.94 -34.06 6.55
N LYS A 401 -14.38 -35.18 7.14
CA LYS A 401 -14.29 -36.49 6.49
C LYS A 401 -15.23 -36.55 5.29
N VAL A 402 -14.69 -36.94 4.14
CA VAL A 402 -15.41 -37.19 2.90
C VAL A 402 -15.20 -38.65 2.51
N ASN A 403 -16.26 -39.30 2.03
CA ASN A 403 -16.21 -40.67 1.55
C ASN A 403 -16.14 -40.66 0.01
N PRO A 404 -14.97 -40.89 -0.61
CA PRO A 404 -14.86 -40.90 -2.07
C PRO A 404 -15.63 -42.09 -2.67
N PRO A 405 -15.93 -42.08 -3.99
CA PRO A 405 -16.32 -43.28 -4.71
C PRO A 405 -15.26 -44.37 -4.50
N ASN A 406 -15.66 -45.60 -4.20
CA ASN A 406 -14.78 -46.79 -4.07
C ASN A 406 -13.56 -46.67 -3.12
N GLY A 407 -13.56 -45.76 -2.14
CA GLY A 407 -12.46 -45.57 -1.19
C GLY A 407 -12.89 -45.49 0.28
N LYS A 408 -11.91 -45.32 1.19
CA LYS A 408 -12.14 -45.15 2.63
C LYS A 408 -12.42 -43.69 2.97
N PRO A 409 -13.20 -43.40 4.04
CA PRO A 409 -13.40 -42.04 4.53
C PRO A 409 -12.06 -41.36 4.86
N GLN A 410 -11.84 -40.18 4.31
CA GLN A 410 -10.60 -39.42 4.44
C GLN A 410 -10.87 -37.95 4.74
N TRP A 411 -9.95 -37.29 5.44
CA TRP A 411 -10.07 -35.86 5.73
C TRP A 411 -9.76 -35.04 4.49
N CYS A 412 -10.69 -34.17 4.11
CA CYS A 412 -10.58 -33.31 2.95
C CYS A 412 -10.90 -31.86 3.31
N TRP A 413 -10.24 -30.95 2.60
CA TRP A 413 -10.64 -29.56 2.49
C TRP A 413 -11.75 -29.49 1.44
N VAL A 414 -12.93 -29.02 1.84
CA VAL A 414 -14.12 -29.00 0.99
C VAL A 414 -14.43 -27.59 0.57
N PHE A 415 -14.64 -27.40 -0.73
CA PHE A 415 -14.88 -26.13 -1.39
C PHE A 415 -16.14 -26.21 -2.23
N GLN A 416 -16.76 -25.06 -2.47
CA GLN A 416 -17.86 -24.93 -3.43
C GLN A 416 -17.31 -24.97 -4.86
N ARG A 417 -17.95 -25.76 -5.74
CA ARG A 417 -17.64 -25.73 -7.18
C ARG A 417 -18.17 -24.41 -7.76
N PRO A 418 -17.40 -23.69 -8.60
CA PRO A 418 -17.92 -22.53 -9.31
C PRO A 418 -19.08 -22.96 -10.20
N LEU A 419 -20.19 -22.23 -10.17
CA LEU A 419 -21.27 -22.43 -11.14
C LEU A 419 -20.71 -22.06 -12.51
N GLU A 420 -20.76 -22.96 -13.49
CA GLU A 420 -20.48 -22.59 -14.87
C GLU A 420 -21.47 -21.47 -15.26
N ALA A 421 -20.94 -20.30 -15.61
CA ALA A 421 -21.77 -19.27 -16.21
C ALA A 421 -22.27 -19.84 -17.54
N GLU A 422 -23.60 -19.89 -17.72
CA GLU A 422 -24.18 -20.25 -19.00
C GLU A 422 -23.54 -19.39 -20.10
N PRO A 423 -23.07 -19.98 -21.21
CA PRO A 423 -22.57 -19.19 -22.33
C PRO A 423 -23.69 -18.26 -22.77
N PHE A 424 -23.40 -16.95 -22.79
CA PHE A 424 -24.29 -15.95 -23.36
C PHE A 424 -24.66 -16.39 -24.79
N VAL A 425 -25.93 -16.76 -24.98
CA VAL A 425 -26.52 -17.05 -26.30
C VAL A 425 -26.74 -15.75 -27.05
#